data_AF-A0A846B412-F1
#
_entry.id   AF-A0A846B412-F1
#
_cell.length_a   1.000
_cell.length_b   1.000
_cell.length_c   1.000
_cell.angle_alpha   90.00
_cell.angle_beta   90.00
_cell.angle_gamma   90.00
#
_symmetry.space_group_name_H-M   'P 1'
#
loop_
_entity.id
_entity.type
_entity.pdbx_description
1 polymer ?
#
loop_
_entity_poly.entity_id
_entity_poly.type
_entity_poly.pdbx_seq_one_letter_code
_entity_poly.pdbx_strand_id
1 'polypeptide(L)'
;MEDLITIETAANSIINNSTNKPSPDSVVSTLIQIEKQSKKQDKKYNIEQLSGNWQLCFITGTKKTRKRAGIVLGAGRYIPNWVKITLSYFSPLNTSETPEQIEIGRVENTVEFAGLKLSLSGPTKFIDKKNILAFDFTKITVKLLGVKLYSGYIRGGQESEDKFATESVGKQAFFAYFLIQEKFIAARGRGGGLAIWGKLAT
;
A
#
# COMPACT_ATOMS: atom_id res chain seq x y z
N MET A 1 20.89 -4.87 -9.84
CA MET A 1 20.21 -4.39 -11.07
C MET A 1 19.10 -5.36 -11.46
N GLU A 2 19.38 -6.67 -11.53
CA GLU A 2 18.40 -7.74 -11.80
C GLU A 2 17.19 -7.76 -10.83
N ASP A 3 17.42 -7.53 -9.54
CA ASP A 3 16.35 -7.47 -8.53
C ASP A 3 15.28 -6.41 -8.88
N LEU A 4 15.72 -5.20 -9.30
CA LEU A 4 14.80 -4.11 -9.64
C LEU A 4 14.00 -4.44 -10.91
N ILE A 5 14.66 -5.06 -11.91
CA ILE A 5 14.01 -5.48 -13.16
C ILE A 5 12.90 -6.50 -12.89
N THR A 6 13.11 -7.41 -11.94
CA THR A 6 12.09 -8.41 -11.58
C THR A 6 10.86 -7.74 -10.97
N ILE A 7 11.03 -6.80 -10.05
CA ILE A 7 9.91 -6.07 -9.43
C ILE A 7 9.20 -5.16 -10.44
N GLU A 8 9.96 -4.50 -11.31
CA GLU A 8 9.40 -3.68 -12.39
C GLU A 8 8.59 -4.52 -13.37
N THR A 9 9.12 -5.66 -13.80
CA THR A 9 8.40 -6.60 -14.70
C THR A 9 7.12 -7.10 -14.04
N ALA A 10 7.17 -7.44 -12.74
CA ALA A 10 5.98 -7.85 -11.98
C ALA A 10 4.91 -6.75 -11.94
N ALA A 11 5.29 -5.49 -11.70
CA ALA A 11 4.37 -4.36 -11.71
C ALA A 11 3.78 -4.13 -13.12
N ASN A 12 4.65 -4.04 -14.14
CA ASN A 12 4.27 -3.83 -15.54
C ASN A 12 3.35 -4.93 -16.08
N SER A 13 3.49 -6.17 -15.60
CA SER A 13 2.60 -7.27 -16.00
C SER A 13 1.13 -7.02 -15.69
N ILE A 14 0.84 -6.27 -14.62
CA ILE A 14 -0.52 -5.93 -14.23
C ILE A 14 -0.94 -4.59 -14.83
N ILE A 15 -0.06 -3.58 -14.80
CA ILE A 15 -0.36 -2.25 -15.35
C ILE A 15 -0.64 -2.32 -16.86
N ASN A 16 0.14 -3.12 -17.60
CA ASN A 16 0.03 -3.23 -19.05
C ASN A 16 -0.73 -4.50 -19.51
N ASN A 17 -1.34 -5.24 -18.58
CA ASN A 17 -2.02 -6.51 -18.87
C ASN A 17 -1.12 -7.50 -19.66
N SER A 18 0.17 -7.54 -19.33
CA SER A 18 1.15 -8.38 -20.03
C SER A 18 1.19 -9.80 -19.48
N THR A 19 1.39 -10.76 -20.37
CA THR A 19 1.59 -12.18 -20.03
C THR A 19 3.00 -12.45 -19.50
N ASN A 20 3.96 -11.54 -19.71
CA ASN A 20 5.31 -11.66 -19.20
C ASN A 20 5.32 -11.41 -17.67
N LYS A 21 5.30 -12.50 -16.91
CA LYS A 21 5.20 -12.49 -15.44
C LYS A 21 6.32 -13.30 -14.84
N PRO A 22 7.19 -12.70 -14.00
CA PRO A 22 8.10 -13.46 -13.16
C PRO A 22 7.33 -14.42 -12.26
N SER A 23 7.93 -15.56 -11.94
CA SER A 23 7.29 -16.52 -11.04
C SER A 23 7.03 -15.88 -9.66
N PRO A 24 5.90 -16.19 -9.00
CA PRO A 24 5.60 -15.62 -7.69
C PRO A 24 6.72 -15.81 -6.65
N ASP A 25 7.36 -16.99 -6.62
CA ASP A 25 8.47 -17.28 -5.71
C ASP A 25 9.69 -16.38 -5.96
N SER A 26 10.01 -16.11 -7.24
CA SER A 26 11.10 -15.19 -7.62
C SER A 26 10.77 -13.75 -7.19
N VAL A 27 9.53 -13.32 -7.33
CA VAL A 27 9.10 -11.99 -6.85
C VAL A 27 9.24 -11.91 -5.32
N VAL A 28 8.81 -12.94 -4.60
CA VAL A 28 8.88 -12.96 -3.13
C VAL A 28 10.33 -12.94 -2.63
N SER A 29 11.21 -13.78 -3.19
CA SER A 29 12.62 -13.81 -2.80
C SER A 29 13.30 -12.45 -3.05
N THR A 30 13.05 -11.85 -4.21
CA THR A 30 13.56 -10.53 -4.58
C THR A 30 13.04 -9.43 -3.64
N LEU A 31 11.75 -9.42 -3.29
CA LEU A 31 11.21 -8.45 -2.33
C LEU A 31 11.88 -8.57 -0.95
N ILE A 32 12.14 -9.79 -0.49
CA ILE A 32 12.82 -10.04 0.79
C ILE A 32 14.27 -9.55 0.73
N GLN A 33 14.96 -9.78 -0.39
CA GLN A 33 16.33 -9.33 -0.61
C GLN A 33 16.43 -7.80 -0.61
N ILE A 34 15.57 -7.11 -1.37
CA ILE A 34 15.53 -5.65 -1.42
C ILE A 34 15.21 -5.07 -0.04
N GLU A 35 14.25 -5.62 0.70
CA GLU A 35 13.93 -5.14 2.05
C GLU A 35 15.13 -5.28 3.00
N LYS A 36 15.84 -6.41 2.95
CA LYS A 36 17.05 -6.62 3.77
C LYS A 36 18.14 -5.62 3.42
N GLN A 37 18.37 -5.37 2.12
CA GLN A 37 19.38 -4.41 1.66
C GLN A 37 19.01 -2.97 2.05
N SER A 38 17.74 -2.58 1.87
CA SER A 38 17.23 -1.26 2.23
C SER A 38 17.43 -0.94 3.72
N LYS A 39 17.19 -1.93 4.60
CA LYS A 39 17.48 -1.82 6.04
C LYS A 39 18.97 -1.67 6.36
N LYS A 40 19.84 -2.40 5.65
CA LYS A 40 21.30 -2.30 5.84
C LYS A 40 21.85 -0.95 5.40
N GLN A 41 21.29 -0.37 4.34
CA GLN A 41 21.69 0.90 3.78
C GLN A 41 21.08 2.11 4.50
N ASP A 42 20.19 1.87 5.47
CA ASP A 42 19.34 2.88 6.11
C ASP A 42 18.72 3.88 5.13
N LYS A 43 18.27 3.35 3.97
CA LYS A 43 17.78 4.19 2.88
C LYS A 43 16.53 4.96 3.34
N LYS A 44 16.60 6.29 3.31
CA LYS A 44 15.44 7.16 3.57
C LYS A 44 14.75 7.54 2.28
N TYR A 45 13.43 7.64 2.33
CA TYR A 45 12.63 8.07 1.20
C TYR A 45 11.97 9.41 1.48
N ASN A 46 11.77 10.16 0.41
CA ASN A 46 10.98 11.36 0.44
C ASN A 46 9.51 10.95 0.22
N ILE A 47 8.62 11.44 1.08
CA ILE A 47 7.21 11.05 1.09
C ILE A 47 6.42 11.61 -0.09
N GLU A 48 6.82 12.75 -0.63
CA GLU A 48 6.21 13.32 -1.85
C GLU A 48 6.31 12.36 -3.04
N GLN A 49 7.29 11.44 -3.04
CA GLN A 49 7.42 10.38 -4.04
C GLN A 49 6.24 9.39 -4.05
N LEU A 50 5.47 9.27 -2.96
CA LEU A 50 4.27 8.44 -2.89
C LEU A 50 3.03 9.13 -3.49
N SER A 51 3.10 10.42 -3.82
CA SER A 51 1.96 11.14 -4.37
C SER A 51 1.46 10.51 -5.68
N GLY A 52 0.15 10.39 -5.80
CA GLY A 52 -0.52 9.84 -6.99
C GLY A 52 -1.25 8.53 -6.75
N ASN A 53 -1.57 7.84 -7.85
CA ASN A 53 -2.41 6.65 -7.88
C ASN A 53 -1.58 5.39 -8.17
N TRP A 54 -1.71 4.39 -7.30
CA TRP A 54 -0.91 3.17 -7.34
C TRP A 54 -1.82 1.94 -7.43
N GLN A 55 -1.76 1.20 -8.53
CA GLN A 55 -2.50 -0.06 -8.68
C GLN A 55 -1.74 -1.20 -8.01
N LEU A 56 -2.42 -1.96 -7.16
CA LEU A 56 -1.88 -3.15 -6.52
C LEU A 56 -1.65 -4.25 -7.57
N CYS A 57 -0.42 -4.76 -7.65
CA CYS A 57 -0.01 -5.74 -8.65
C CYS A 57 0.20 -7.13 -8.03
N PHE A 58 0.82 -7.18 -6.85
CA PHE A 58 1.23 -8.44 -6.22
C PHE A 58 1.12 -8.35 -4.70
N ILE A 59 0.74 -9.45 -4.04
CA ILE A 59 0.66 -9.54 -2.58
C ILE A 59 1.10 -10.89 -2.03
N THR A 60 1.57 -10.92 -0.79
CA THR A 60 1.77 -12.14 0.00
C THR A 60 0.85 -12.20 1.21
N GLY A 61 0.65 -13.40 1.77
CA GLY A 61 -0.16 -13.59 2.97
C GLY A 61 0.47 -13.00 4.25
N THR A 62 -0.37 -12.72 5.25
CA THR A 62 0.09 -12.24 6.57
C THR A 62 0.83 -13.33 7.35
N LYS A 63 1.60 -12.96 8.39
CA LYS A 63 2.25 -13.91 9.30
C LYS A 63 1.25 -14.88 9.95
N LYS A 64 0.03 -14.41 10.27
CA LYS A 64 -1.04 -15.24 10.87
C LYS A 64 -1.61 -16.25 9.88
N THR A 65 -1.87 -15.83 8.64
CA THR A 65 -2.33 -16.73 7.57
C THR A 65 -1.29 -17.80 7.23
N ARG A 66 0.02 -17.49 7.33
CA ARG A 66 1.12 -18.44 7.14
C ARG A 66 1.14 -19.57 8.18
N LYS A 67 0.95 -19.26 9.47
CA LYS A 67 0.96 -20.27 10.54
C LYS A 67 -0.19 -21.28 10.44
N ARG A 68 -1.34 -20.89 9.90
CA ARG A 68 -2.49 -21.79 9.71
C ARG A 68 -2.35 -22.71 8.50
N ALA A 69 -1.54 -22.36 7.52
CA ALA A 69 -1.42 -23.09 6.26
C ALA A 69 -0.14 -23.93 6.13
N GLY A 70 0.75 -23.96 7.14
CA GLY A 70 1.99 -24.75 7.12
C GLY A 70 3.04 -24.33 6.08
N ILE A 71 2.78 -23.29 5.27
CA ILE A 71 3.63 -22.88 4.15
C ILE A 71 4.52 -21.69 4.56
N VAL A 72 5.82 -21.90 4.40
CA VAL A 72 6.89 -20.88 4.38
C VAL A 72 6.49 -19.81 3.37
N LEU A 73 6.15 -18.59 3.82
CA LEU A 73 5.79 -17.44 2.96
C LEU A 73 4.97 -17.87 1.72
N GLY A 74 3.66 -18.16 1.91
CA GLY A 74 2.81 -18.57 0.78
C GLY A 74 3.10 -17.73 -0.47
N ALA A 75 3.28 -18.41 -1.62
CA ALA A 75 4.02 -18.06 -2.85
C ALA A 75 3.87 -16.64 -3.42
N GLY A 76 3.02 -15.83 -2.82
CA GLY A 76 2.58 -14.56 -3.35
C GLY A 76 1.60 -14.80 -4.50
N ARG A 77 0.84 -13.77 -4.82
CA ARG A 77 -0.16 -13.84 -5.89
C ARG A 77 -0.26 -12.50 -6.57
N TYR A 78 -0.40 -12.56 -7.88
CA TYR A 78 -0.78 -11.42 -8.69
C TYR A 78 -2.27 -11.09 -8.48
N ILE A 79 -2.60 -9.81 -8.58
CA ILE A 79 -4.00 -9.38 -8.61
C ILE A 79 -4.59 -9.75 -9.98
N PRO A 80 -5.77 -10.38 -10.05
CA PRO A 80 -6.41 -10.69 -11.33
C PRO A 80 -6.80 -9.41 -12.09
N ASN A 81 -6.67 -9.43 -13.41
CA ASN A 81 -6.90 -8.25 -14.25
C ASN A 81 -8.37 -7.79 -14.31
N TRP A 82 -9.31 -8.62 -13.84
CA TRP A 82 -10.72 -8.27 -13.72
C TRP A 82 -11.06 -7.50 -12.44
N VAL A 83 -10.12 -7.34 -11.51
CA VAL A 83 -10.23 -6.44 -10.35
C VAL A 83 -9.16 -5.37 -10.45
N LYS A 84 -9.56 -4.11 -10.27
CA LYS A 84 -8.61 -3.01 -10.07
C LYS A 84 -8.62 -2.59 -8.61
N ILE A 85 -7.47 -2.67 -7.95
CA ILE A 85 -7.30 -2.18 -6.58
C ILE A 85 -6.29 -1.04 -6.65
N THR A 86 -6.69 0.17 -6.28
CA THR A 86 -5.86 1.37 -6.34
C THR A 86 -5.65 1.93 -4.93
N LEU A 87 -4.44 2.42 -4.66
CA LEU A 87 -4.09 3.18 -3.48
C LEU A 87 -3.69 4.58 -3.92
N SER A 88 -4.42 5.59 -3.47
CA SER A 88 -4.22 6.98 -3.85
C SER A 88 -3.80 7.79 -2.64
N TYR A 89 -2.69 8.51 -2.75
CA TYR A 89 -2.17 9.38 -1.70
C TYR A 89 -2.36 10.84 -2.06
N PHE A 90 -2.92 11.61 -1.13
CA PHE A 90 -3.23 13.02 -1.29
C PHE A 90 -2.42 13.85 -0.28
N SER A 91 -1.79 14.90 -0.79
CA SER A 91 -1.00 15.85 0.00
C SER A 91 -1.88 16.74 0.88
N PRO A 92 -1.36 17.24 2.02
CA PRO A 92 0.03 17.13 2.48
C PRO A 92 0.34 15.74 3.04
N LEU A 93 1.45 15.12 2.62
CA LEU A 93 1.96 13.89 3.25
C LEU A 93 3.10 14.32 4.18
N ASN A 94 2.83 14.68 5.43
CA ASN A 94 3.84 15.33 6.27
C ASN A 94 4.67 14.34 7.12
N THR A 95 5.84 14.78 7.55
CA THR A 95 6.98 13.98 8.02
C THR A 95 7.29 14.09 9.51
N SER A 96 6.57 14.93 10.27
CA SER A 96 6.95 15.27 11.64
C SER A 96 6.55 14.21 12.68
N GLU A 97 7.45 13.92 13.63
CA GLU A 97 7.19 13.05 14.79
C GLU A 97 6.55 13.82 15.97
N THR A 98 6.48 15.16 15.90
CA THR A 98 5.91 16.02 16.95
C THR A 98 4.44 16.34 16.68
N PRO A 99 3.50 16.04 17.60
CA PRO A 99 2.05 16.18 17.38
C PRO A 99 1.59 17.56 16.89
N GLU A 100 2.31 18.63 17.27
CA GLU A 100 1.97 20.03 16.95
C GLU A 100 2.28 20.43 15.49
N GLN A 101 3.00 19.59 14.73
CA GLN A 101 3.45 19.87 13.36
C GLN A 101 2.99 18.83 12.32
N ILE A 102 2.14 17.88 12.70
CA ILE A 102 1.65 16.85 11.78
C ILE A 102 0.49 17.42 10.98
N GLU A 103 0.74 17.83 9.73
CA GLU A 103 -0.35 17.94 8.76
C GLU A 103 -0.77 16.54 8.31
N ILE A 104 -2.04 16.23 8.53
CA ILE A 104 -2.61 14.92 8.26
C ILE A 104 -2.90 14.80 6.77
N GLY A 105 -2.19 13.88 6.11
CA GLY A 105 -2.48 13.52 4.72
C GLY A 105 -3.70 12.64 4.59
N ARG A 106 -4.04 12.27 3.35
CA ARG A 106 -5.12 11.31 3.11
C ARG A 106 -4.69 10.18 2.21
N VAL A 107 -5.24 9.01 2.49
CA VAL A 107 -5.16 7.84 1.62
C VAL A 107 -6.57 7.43 1.22
N GLU A 108 -6.72 6.97 -0.02
CA GLU A 108 -7.89 6.25 -0.48
C GLU A 108 -7.47 4.89 -1.03
N ASN A 109 -8.06 3.82 -0.50
CA ASN A 109 -8.00 2.49 -1.11
C ASN A 109 -9.30 2.21 -1.83
N THR A 110 -9.21 2.03 -3.14
CA THR A 110 -10.35 1.82 -4.02
C THR A 110 -10.29 0.41 -4.62
N VAL A 111 -11.39 -0.31 -4.58
CA VAL A 111 -11.61 -1.59 -5.28
C VAL A 111 -12.69 -1.39 -6.34
N GLU A 112 -12.38 -1.73 -7.59
CA GLU A 112 -13.29 -1.65 -8.73
C GLU A 112 -13.47 -3.04 -9.34
N PHE A 113 -14.72 -3.47 -9.45
CA PHE A 113 -15.10 -4.76 -10.01
C PHE A 113 -16.51 -4.67 -10.60
N ALA A 114 -16.68 -5.08 -11.87
CA ALA A 114 -17.99 -5.19 -12.53
C ALA A 114 -18.91 -3.95 -12.36
N GLY A 115 -18.35 -2.74 -12.48
CA GLY A 115 -19.10 -1.49 -12.33
C GLY A 115 -19.37 -1.05 -10.89
N LEU A 116 -19.09 -1.89 -9.89
CA LEU A 116 -19.04 -1.52 -8.49
C LEU A 116 -17.68 -0.89 -8.18
N LYS A 117 -17.70 0.26 -7.50
CA LYS A 117 -16.52 0.92 -6.94
C LYS A 117 -16.72 1.15 -5.45
N LEU A 118 -15.87 0.53 -4.65
CA LEU A 118 -15.82 0.68 -3.19
C LEU A 118 -14.53 1.41 -2.82
N SER A 119 -14.65 2.54 -2.14
CA SER A 119 -13.51 3.35 -1.71
C SER A 119 -13.52 3.51 -0.19
N LEU A 120 -12.41 3.16 0.45
CA LEU A 120 -12.13 3.44 1.85
C LEU A 120 -11.11 4.58 1.92
N SER A 121 -11.37 5.61 2.71
CA SER A 121 -10.43 6.73 2.86
C SER A 121 -10.26 7.13 4.32
N GLY A 122 -9.17 7.81 4.60
CA GLY A 122 -8.94 8.38 5.92
C GLY A 122 -7.55 8.99 6.06
N PRO A 123 -7.16 9.36 7.28
CA PRO A 123 -5.96 10.12 7.55
C PRO A 123 -4.68 9.30 7.36
N THR A 124 -3.59 9.98 7.03
CA THR A 124 -2.23 9.42 7.01
C THR A 124 -1.25 10.28 7.79
N LYS A 125 -0.20 9.65 8.30
CA LYS A 125 1.01 10.33 8.79
C LYS A 125 2.23 9.50 8.47
N PHE A 126 3.33 10.16 8.12
CA PHE A 126 4.56 9.48 7.73
C PHE A 126 5.64 9.66 8.80
N ILE A 127 6.36 8.57 9.10
CA ILE A 127 7.51 8.56 9.99
C ILE A 127 8.77 8.34 9.15
N ASP A 128 9.45 9.43 8.81
CA ASP A 128 10.63 9.45 7.94
C ASP A 128 11.70 8.47 8.37
N LYS A 129 12.05 8.49 9.66
CA LYS A 129 13.13 7.65 10.21
C LYS A 129 12.91 6.17 9.96
N LYS A 130 11.67 5.74 9.77
CA LYS A 130 11.29 4.33 9.59
C LYS A 130 10.72 4.02 8.21
N ASN A 131 10.57 5.02 7.34
CA ASN A 131 9.80 4.93 6.10
C ASN A 131 8.41 4.30 6.31
N ILE A 132 7.75 4.63 7.43
CA ILE A 132 6.44 4.07 7.78
C ILE A 132 5.36 5.10 7.48
N LEU A 133 4.41 4.74 6.62
CA LEU A 133 3.17 5.46 6.46
C LEU A 133 2.10 4.78 7.30
N ALA A 134 1.68 5.43 8.38
CA ALA A 134 0.52 5.02 9.16
C ALA A 134 -0.74 5.60 8.52
N PHE A 135 -1.83 4.84 8.59
CA PHE A 135 -3.12 5.25 8.07
C PHE A 135 -4.25 4.63 8.87
N ASP A 136 -5.42 5.23 8.75
CA ASP A 136 -6.66 4.65 9.21
C ASP A 136 -7.76 4.87 8.15
N PHE A 137 -8.63 3.90 7.95
CA PHE A 137 -9.77 4.04 7.04
C PHE A 137 -11.01 4.37 7.87
N THR A 138 -11.45 5.61 7.78
CA THR A 138 -12.51 6.17 8.62
C THR A 138 -13.78 6.45 7.84
N LYS A 139 -13.68 6.57 6.51
CA LYS A 139 -14.78 6.86 5.59
C LYS A 139 -14.90 5.81 4.51
N ILE A 140 -16.13 5.56 4.06
CA ILE A 140 -16.44 4.64 2.97
C ILE A 140 -17.33 5.34 1.94
N THR A 141 -17.07 5.09 0.67
CA THR A 141 -17.89 5.52 -0.46
C THR A 141 -18.20 4.32 -1.35
N VAL A 142 -19.46 4.18 -1.74
CA VAL A 142 -19.93 3.13 -2.64
C VAL A 142 -20.51 3.78 -3.89
N LYS A 143 -20.02 3.38 -5.06
CA LYS A 143 -20.59 3.75 -6.35
C LYS A 143 -20.94 2.52 -7.17
N LEU A 144 -22.05 2.58 -7.90
CA LEU A 144 -22.45 1.57 -8.88
C LEU A 144 -22.67 2.26 -10.23
N LEU A 145 -21.97 1.81 -11.27
CA LEU A 145 -22.02 2.40 -12.61
C LEU A 145 -21.81 3.92 -12.60
N GLY A 146 -20.91 4.40 -11.72
CA GLY A 146 -20.61 5.82 -11.51
C GLY A 146 -21.56 6.56 -10.56
N VAL A 147 -22.75 6.03 -10.27
CA VAL A 147 -23.72 6.64 -9.35
C VAL A 147 -23.30 6.41 -7.91
N LYS A 148 -23.17 7.49 -7.12
CA LYS A 148 -22.84 7.43 -5.69
C LYS A 148 -24.05 6.97 -4.89
N LEU A 149 -24.00 5.73 -4.40
CA LEU A 149 -25.05 5.13 -3.58
C LEU A 149 -24.91 5.48 -2.10
N TYR A 150 -23.66 5.58 -1.62
CA TYR A 150 -23.37 5.89 -0.22
C TYR A 150 -22.05 6.64 -0.08
N SER A 151 -21.98 7.53 0.91
CA SER A 151 -20.73 8.13 1.38
C SER A 151 -20.89 8.59 2.83
N GLY A 152 -19.95 8.22 3.70
CA GLY A 152 -20.00 8.59 5.11
C GLY A 152 -18.89 7.93 5.94
N TYR A 153 -18.91 8.18 7.25
CA TYR A 153 -18.03 7.48 8.19
C TYR A 153 -18.38 6.00 8.28
N ILE A 154 -17.37 5.15 8.46
CA ILE A 154 -17.59 3.78 8.96
C ILE A 154 -17.93 3.84 10.45
N ARG A 155 -18.43 2.74 11.01
CA ARG A 155 -18.72 2.66 12.45
C ARG A 155 -17.45 2.96 13.27
N GLY A 156 -17.51 3.98 14.11
CA GLY A 156 -16.36 4.45 14.92
C GLY A 156 -15.33 5.29 14.14
N GLY A 157 -15.55 5.54 12.84
CA GLY A 157 -14.59 6.22 11.98
C GLY A 157 -14.30 7.66 12.40
N GLN A 158 -15.31 8.40 12.85
CA GLN A 158 -15.13 9.79 13.30
C GLN A 158 -14.25 9.85 14.56
N GLU A 159 -14.57 9.05 15.59
CA GLU A 159 -13.79 8.97 16.83
C GLU A 159 -12.33 8.53 16.57
N SER A 160 -12.13 7.62 15.61
CA SER A 160 -10.80 7.15 15.22
C SER A 160 -9.99 8.24 14.49
N GLU A 161 -10.65 9.00 13.59
CA GLU A 161 -10.02 10.14 12.89
C GLU A 161 -9.55 11.21 13.90
N ASP A 162 -10.36 11.53 14.91
CA ASP A 162 -10.04 12.52 15.96
C ASP A 162 -8.81 12.12 16.80
N LYS A 163 -8.58 10.82 17.01
CA LYS A 163 -7.46 10.29 17.81
C LYS A 163 -6.22 9.96 16.96
N PHE A 164 -6.32 10.02 15.64
CA PHE A 164 -5.29 9.51 14.73
C PHE A 164 -3.93 10.21 14.88
N ALA A 165 -3.94 11.53 15.11
CA ALA A 165 -2.70 12.30 15.24
C ALA A 165 -1.88 11.86 16.47
N THR A 166 -2.55 11.67 17.61
CA THR A 166 -1.92 11.40 18.91
C THR A 166 -1.68 9.92 19.16
N GLU A 167 -2.39 9.02 18.47
CA GLU A 167 -2.20 7.58 18.65
C GLU A 167 -0.83 7.10 18.12
N SER A 168 -0.18 6.22 18.88
CA SER A 168 1.08 5.62 18.46
C SER A 168 0.91 4.76 17.21
N VAL A 169 1.84 4.83 16.26
CA VAL A 169 1.84 3.98 15.05
C VAL A 169 1.85 2.48 15.35
N GLY A 170 2.35 2.10 16.53
CA GLY A 170 2.28 0.74 17.05
C GLY A 170 0.85 0.21 17.24
N LYS A 171 -0.20 1.05 17.22
CA LYS A 171 -1.62 0.65 17.26
C LYS A 171 -2.34 0.81 15.92
N GLN A 172 -1.79 1.62 15.03
CA GLN A 172 -2.40 1.96 13.74
C GLN A 172 -2.07 0.95 12.65
N ALA A 173 -2.87 0.92 11.57
CA ALA A 173 -2.46 0.26 10.34
C ALA A 173 -1.31 1.05 9.69
N PHE A 174 -0.41 0.34 9.01
CA PHE A 174 0.71 0.98 8.36
C PHE A 174 1.31 0.15 7.22
N PHE A 175 2.02 0.85 6.34
CA PHE A 175 2.96 0.32 5.37
C PHE A 175 4.37 0.78 5.71
N ALA A 176 5.30 -0.18 5.83
CA ALA A 176 6.73 0.09 5.90
C ALA A 176 7.31 -0.01 4.48
N TYR A 177 7.60 1.14 3.88
CA TYR A 177 8.16 1.24 2.54
C TYR A 177 9.65 0.92 2.56
N PHE A 178 10.06 0.01 1.68
CA PHE A 178 11.48 -0.37 1.53
C PHE A 178 11.97 -0.22 0.09
N LEU A 179 11.07 0.09 -0.84
CA LEU A 179 11.37 0.41 -2.23
C LEU A 179 10.35 1.44 -2.75
N ILE A 180 10.82 2.61 -3.12
CA ILE A 180 10.04 3.63 -3.83
C ILE A 180 10.80 4.01 -5.10
N GLN A 181 10.14 3.86 -6.23
CA GLN A 181 10.62 4.23 -7.56
C GLN A 181 9.53 5.04 -8.27
N GLU A 182 9.89 5.72 -9.35
CA GLU A 182 8.94 6.56 -10.09
C GLU A 182 7.71 5.78 -10.59
N LYS A 183 7.90 4.54 -11.05
CA LYS A 183 6.83 3.73 -11.67
C LYS A 183 6.28 2.62 -10.79
N PHE A 184 6.90 2.31 -9.66
CA PHE A 184 6.44 1.25 -8.76
C PHE A 184 6.97 1.43 -7.34
N ILE A 185 6.24 0.86 -6.39
CA ILE A 185 6.59 0.87 -4.97
C ILE A 185 6.40 -0.52 -4.38
N ALA A 186 7.16 -0.83 -3.33
CA ALA A 186 6.97 -2.03 -2.54
C ALA A 186 7.03 -1.72 -1.03
N ALA A 187 6.15 -2.40 -0.29
CA ALA A 187 6.01 -2.18 1.14
C ALA A 187 5.64 -3.46 1.88
N ARG A 188 5.94 -3.46 3.16
CA ARG A 188 5.48 -4.47 4.11
C ARG A 188 4.35 -3.89 4.95
N GLY A 189 3.18 -4.53 4.92
CA GLY A 189 2.08 -4.15 5.81
C GLY A 189 2.32 -4.61 7.25
N ARG A 190 1.62 -3.98 8.22
CA ARG A 190 1.65 -4.36 9.64
C ARG A 190 1.53 -5.87 9.91
N GLY A 191 0.64 -6.56 9.20
CA GLY A 191 0.45 -8.02 9.31
C GLY A 191 1.63 -8.86 8.78
N GLY A 192 2.65 -8.20 8.25
CA GLY A 192 3.86 -8.79 7.68
C GLY A 192 3.72 -9.22 6.23
N GLY A 193 2.58 -9.03 5.57
CA GLY A 193 2.46 -9.24 4.12
C GLY A 193 3.34 -8.26 3.34
N LEU A 194 3.79 -8.69 2.16
CA LEU A 194 4.52 -7.88 1.19
C LEU A 194 3.58 -7.53 0.04
N ALA A 195 3.80 -6.38 -0.58
CA ALA A 195 3.01 -5.94 -1.72
C ALA A 195 3.85 -5.11 -2.70
N ILE A 196 3.45 -5.18 -3.98
CA ILE A 196 3.95 -4.34 -5.07
C ILE A 196 2.78 -3.54 -5.61
N TRP A 197 2.99 -2.26 -5.85
CA TRP A 197 2.08 -1.42 -6.61
C TRP A 197 2.80 -0.78 -7.79
N GLY A 198 2.14 -0.70 -8.94
CA GLY A 198 2.59 0.06 -10.11
C GLY A 198 1.88 1.41 -10.17
N LYS A 199 2.58 2.45 -10.62
CA LYS A 199 1.99 3.78 -10.80
C LYS A 199 1.08 3.78 -12.01
N LEU A 200 -0.12 4.32 -11.85
CA LEU A 200 -1.00 4.60 -12.97
C LEU A 200 -0.53 5.87 -13.68
N ALA A 201 -0.50 5.86 -15.01
CA ALA A 201 -0.35 7.08 -15.77
C ALA A 201 -1.50 8.04 -15.41
N THR A 202 -1.14 9.28 -15.08
CA THR A 202 -2.11 10.37 -14.87
C THR A 202 -2.71 10.82 -16.18
#